data_AF-A0A6C0KLT9-F1
#
_entry.id   AF-A0A6C0KLT9-F1
#
_cell.length_a   1.000
_cell.length_b   1.000
_cell.length_c   1.000
_cell.angle_alpha   90.00
_cell.angle_beta   90.00
_cell.angle_gamma   90.00
#
_symmetry.space_group_name_H-M   'P 1'
#
loop_
_entity.id
_entity.type
_entity.pdbx_description
1 polymer ?
#
loop_
_entity_poly.entity_id
_entity_poly.type
_entity_poly.pdbx_seq_one_letter_code
_entity_poly.pdbx_strand_id
1 'polypeptide(L)' 'MLRTFTRNNTTLVSIIIFLIIFTIIQMLKPPFLYDKDGSIREFGIGYKNKTIVPLWLFSIILGILSYVFVLYYLTN' A
#
# COMPACT_ATOMS: atom_id res chain seq x y z
N MET A 1 -3.51 10.72 -25.07
CA MET A 1 -4.68 9.85 -24.82
C MET A 1 -4.65 9.25 -23.41
N LEU A 2 -3.60 8.52 -23.03
CA LEU A 2 -3.48 7.90 -21.69
C LEU A 2 -3.52 8.92 -20.55
N ARG A 3 -2.75 10.02 -20.63
CA ARG A 3 -2.75 11.10 -19.62
C ARG A 3 -4.13 11.75 -19.45
N THR A 4 -4.86 11.93 -20.54
CA THR A 4 -6.23 12.47 -20.53
C THR A 4 -7.20 11.50 -19.85
N PHE A 5 -7.06 10.20 -20.10
CA PHE A 5 -7.84 9.16 -19.42
C PHE A 5 -7.55 9.11 -17.92
N THR A 6 -6.26 9.16 -17.54
CA THR A 6 -5.84 9.21 -16.14
C THR A 6 -6.37 10.45 -15.44
N ARG A 7 -6.41 11.61 -16.11
CA ARG A 7 -6.97 12.85 -15.56
C ARG A 7 -8.48 12.79 -15.37
N ASN A 8 -9.20 12.14 -16.28
CA ASN A 8 -10.65 11.98 -16.16
C ASN A 8 -11.03 10.93 -15.10
N ASN A 9 -10.14 9.97 -14.80
CA ASN A 9 -10.40 8.85 -13.90
C ASN A 9 -9.33 8.72 -12.80
N THR A 10 -8.89 9.84 -12.21
CA THR A 10 -7.78 9.89 -11.25
C THR A 10 -7.96 8.90 -10.09
N THR A 11 -9.17 8.85 -9.51
CA THR A 11 -9.49 7.95 -8.39
C THR A 11 -9.39 6.48 -8.78
N LEU A 12 -9.94 6.10 -9.94
CA LEU A 12 -9.92 4.71 -10.40
C LEU A 12 -8.49 4.24 -10.68
N VAL A 13 -7.67 5.06 -11.34
CA VAL A 13 -6.26 4.74 -11.59
C VAL A 13 -5.49 4.59 -10.27
N SER A 14 -5.77 5.45 -9.30
CA SER A 14 -5.17 5.37 -7.96
C SER A 14 -5.53 4.08 -7.22
N ILE A 15 -6.79 3.64 -7.30
CA ILE A 15 -7.24 2.37 -6.71
C ILE A 15 -6.56 1.18 -7.37
N ILE A 16 -6.43 1.17 -8.71
CA ILE A 16 -5.75 0.10 -9.43
C ILE A 16 -4.27 0.01 -9.02
N ILE A 17 -3.58 1.14 -8.95
CA ILE A 17 -2.19 1.20 -8.49
C ILE A 17 -2.06 0.70 -7.06
N PHE A 18 -2.94 1.15 -6.16
CA PHE A 18 -3.00 0.67 -4.78
C PHE A 18 -3.16 -0.85 -4.72
N LEU A 19 -4.11 -1.42 -5.47
CA LEU A 19 -4.36 -2.86 -5.49
C LEU A 19 -3.14 -3.65 -5.98
N ILE A 20 -2.50 -3.21 -7.06
CA ILE A 20 -1.30 -3.87 -7.60
C ILE A 20 -0.19 -3.90 -6.54
N ILE A 21 0.13 -2.76 -5.93
CA ILE A 21 1.21 -2.66 -4.95
C ILE A 21 0.86 -3.46 -3.69
N PHE A 22 -0.39 -3.35 -3.21
CA PHE A 22 -0.86 -4.05 -2.03
C PHE A 22 -0.80 -5.58 -2.23
N THR A 23 -1.22 -6.08 -3.39
CA THR A 23 -1.14 -7.50 -3.73
C THR A 23 0.32 -7.99 -3.77
N ILE A 24 1.22 -7.22 -4.38
CA ILE A 24 2.65 -7.56 -4.42
C ILE A 24 3.21 -7.70 -3.00
N ILE A 25 2.89 -6.77 -2.11
CA ILE A 25 3.35 -6.81 -0.71
C ILE A 25 2.80 -8.04 0.02
N GLN A 26 1.55 -8.39 -0.24
CA GLN A 26 0.89 -9.57 0.35
C GLN A 26 1.49 -10.89 -0.14
N MET A 27 1.98 -10.92 -1.38
CA MET A 27 2.70 -12.08 -1.92
C MET A 27 4.12 -12.18 -1.38
N LEU A 28 4.84 -11.06 -1.29
CA LEU A 28 6.21 -11.02 -0.78
C LEU A 28 6.30 -11.28 0.73
N LYS A 29 5.20 -11.07 1.46
CA LYS A 29 5.09 -11.24 2.91
C LYS A 29 6.32 -10.71 3.65
N PRO A 30 6.62 -9.40 3.55
CA PRO A 30 7.87 -8.87 4.05
C PRO A 30 7.96 -9.03 5.57
N PRO A 31 9.17 -9.27 6.12
CA PRO A 31 9.38 -9.64 7.53
C PRO A 31 8.99 -8.54 8.54
N PHE A 32 8.72 -7.32 8.07
CA PHE A 32 8.20 -6.24 8.91
C PHE A 32 6.68 -6.31 9.13
N LEU A 33 5.93 -6.96 8.24
CA LEU A 33 4.46 -7.15 8.34
C LEU A 33 4.11 -8.60 8.71
N TYR A 34 4.92 -9.56 8.29
CA TYR A 34 4.66 -10.98 8.41
C TYR A 34 5.72 -11.68 9.26
N ASP A 35 5.31 -12.67 10.04
CA ASP A 35 6.24 -13.55 10.75
C ASP A 35 6.82 -14.61 9.79
N LYS A 36 7.84 -15.34 10.21
CA LYS A 36 8.49 -16.40 9.42
C LYS A 36 7.51 -17.51 9.00
N ASP A 37 6.47 -17.70 9.79
CA ASP A 37 5.39 -18.68 9.54
C ASP A 37 4.33 -18.14 8.57
N GLY A 38 4.47 -16.88 8.11
CA GLY A 38 3.55 -16.23 7.18
C GLY A 38 2.28 -15.69 7.81
N SER A 39 2.17 -15.69 9.14
CA SER A 39 1.12 -15.01 9.91
C SER A 39 1.35 -13.49 9.91
N ILE A 40 0.27 -12.73 10.08
CA ILE A 40 0.35 -11.26 10.21
C ILE A 40 0.88 -10.96 11.61
N ARG A 41 1.92 -10.12 11.70
CA ARG A 41 2.50 -9.72 12.99
C ARG A 41 1.50 -8.85 13.74
N GLU A 42 1.27 -9.18 15.01
CA GLU A 42 0.39 -8.41 15.87
C GLU A 42 0.96 -7.02 16.15
N PHE A 43 0.08 -6.03 16.20
CA PHE A 43 0.45 -4.68 16.60
C PHE A 43 0.69 -4.61 18.11
N GLY A 44 1.77 -3.94 18.51
CA GLY A 44 2.00 -3.60 19.90
C GLY A 44 3.46 -3.31 20.24
N ILE A 45 3.64 -2.70 21.41
CA ILE A 45 4.95 -2.39 22.01
C ILE A 45 5.37 -3.56 22.91
N GLY A 46 6.38 -4.33 22.51
CA GLY A 46 6.87 -5.48 23.29
C GLY A 46 7.95 -6.30 22.59
N TYR A 47 8.91 -6.82 23.37
CA TYR A 47 10.06 -7.59 22.91
C TYR A 47 9.64 -8.97 22.37
N LYS A 48 10.00 -9.23 21.10
CA LYS A 48 9.70 -10.39 20.22
C LYS A 48 8.40 -10.31 19.42
N ASN A 49 8.57 -10.33 18.10
CA ASN A 49 7.59 -10.55 17.03
C ASN A 49 6.42 -9.56 16.88
N LYS A 50 6.43 -8.41 17.54
CA LYS A 50 5.42 -7.36 17.27
C LYS A 50 5.85 -6.40 16.17
N THR A 51 4.86 -5.90 15.43
CA THR A 51 5.06 -4.90 14.38
C THR A 51 4.55 -3.54 14.85
N ILE A 52 5.33 -2.50 14.54
CA ILE A 52 5.00 -1.09 14.86
C ILE A 52 3.90 -0.54 13.94
N VAL A 53 3.71 -1.15 12.76
CA VAL A 53 2.76 -0.70 11.74
C VAL A 53 1.73 -1.79 11.44
N PRO A 54 0.50 -1.71 11.98
CA PRO A 54 -0.52 -2.69 11.67
C PRO A 54 -0.88 -2.63 10.18
N LEU A 55 -1.31 -3.77 9.62
CA LEU A 55 -1.62 -3.88 8.20
C LEU A 55 -2.67 -2.86 7.73
N TRP A 56 -3.68 -2.57 8.56
CA TRP A 56 -4.71 -1.58 8.24
C TRP A 56 -4.12 -0.17 8.11
N LEU A 57 -3.25 0.24 9.03
CA LEU A 57 -2.58 1.55 8.95
C LEU A 57 -1.67 1.64 7.72
N PHE A 58 -0.95 0.55 7.43
CA PHE A 58 -0.14 0.44 6.22
C PHE A 58 -0.98 0.62 4.95
N SER A 59 -2.15 -0.02 4.88
CA SER A 59 -3.05 0.10 3.73
C SER A 59 -3.58 1.52 3.52
N ILE A 60 -3.89 2.25 4.60
CA ILE A 60 -4.33 3.66 4.54
C ILE A 60 -3.21 4.54 3.97
N ILE A 61 -2.00 4.41 4.52
CA ILE A 61 -0.83 5.18 4.06
C ILE A 61 -0.55 4.89 2.58
N LEU A 62 -0.58 3.62 2.19
CA LEU A 62 -0.35 3.21 0.81
C LEU A 62 -1.42 3.75 -0.15
N GLY A 63 -2.68 3.81 0.27
CA GLY A 63 -3.76 4.40 -0.52
C GLY A 63 -3.56 5.90 -0.76
N ILE A 64 -3.18 6.64 0.29
CA ILE A 64 -2.86 8.07 0.18
C ILE A 64 -1.68 8.28 -0.77
N LEU A 65 -0.60 7.51 -0.60
CA LEU A 65 0.58 7.58 -1.46
C LEU A 65 0.25 7.26 -2.92
N SER A 66 -0.63 6.28 -3.17
CA SER A 66 -1.06 5.92 -4.53
C SER A 66 -1.80 7.08 -5.20
N TYR A 67 -2.69 7.77 -4.47
CA TYR A 67 -3.40 8.93 -4.99
C TYR A 67 -2.47 10.11 -5.26
N VAL A 68 -1.57 10.44 -4.32
CA VAL A 68 -0.57 11.50 -4.48
C VAL A 68 0.36 11.20 -5.66
N PHE A 69 0.75 9.95 -5.84
CA PHE A 69 1.57 9.51 -6.96
C PHE A 69 0.88 9.78 -8.32
N VAL A 70 -0.41 9.44 -8.45
CA VAL A 70 -1.17 9.73 -9.67
C VAL A 70 -1.30 11.24 -9.91
N LEU A 71 -1.56 12.03 -8.86
CA LEU A 71 -1.61 13.49 -8.97
C LEU A 71 -0.27 14.09 -9.42
N TYR A 72 0.84 13.59 -8.87
CA TYR A 72 2.18 14.03 -9.26
C TYR A 72 2.47 13.69 -10.73
N TYR A 73 2.12 12.47 -11.17
CA TYR A 73 2.22 12.04 -12.56
C TYR A 73 1.35 12.87 -13.52
N LEU A 74 0.21 13.40 -13.07
CA LEU A 74 -0.63 14.27 -13.88
C LEU A 74 -0.12 15.71 -13.95
N THR A 75 0.53 16.18 -12.89
CA THR A 75 1.06 17.55 -12.79
C THR A 75 2.29 17.75 -13.66
N ASN A 76 3.22 16.78 -13.68
CA ASN A 76 4.32 16.74 -14.66
C ASN A 76 3.80 16.32 -16.04
#